data_AF-A0A6G1S1R1-F1
#
_entry.id   AF-A0A6G1S1R1-F1
#
_cell.length_a   1.000
_cell.length_b   1.000
_cell.length_c   1.000
_cell.angle_alpha   90.00
_cell.angle_beta   90.00
_cell.angle_gamma   90.00
#
_symmetry.space_group_name_H-M   'P 1'
#
loop_
_entity.id
_entity.type
_entity.pdbx_description
1 polymer ?
#
loop_
_entity_poly.entity_id
_entity_poly.type
_entity_poly.pdbx_seq_one_letter_code
_entity_poly.pdbx_strand_id
1 'polypeptide(L)'
;MEIKLDVLISTSIKQRKPWPRISWIGQEKEAIFLLDGKHINEINLASGKTKKKIPRLQSLLKNVVILATSRNGAWLAGILTSGELFLWNKDQDCLKIVPAIEESRKVVAAAQECSVRLYLYV
;
A
#
# COMPACT_ATOMS: atom_id res chain seq x y z
N MET A 1 21.74 24.00 -9.83
CA MET A 1 21.13 23.75 -8.51
C MET A 1 21.93 22.63 -7.87
N GLU A 2 22.70 22.94 -6.82
CA GLU A 2 23.42 21.93 -6.05
C GLU A 2 22.50 21.46 -4.92
N ILE A 3 22.05 20.20 -4.99
CA ILE A 3 21.33 19.56 -3.88
C ILE A 3 22.37 18.85 -3.03
N LYS A 4 22.59 19.35 -1.80
CA LYS A 4 23.39 18.62 -0.82
C LYS A 4 22.52 17.55 -0.16
N LEU A 5 22.94 16.29 -0.25
CA LEU A 5 22.29 15.17 0.39
C LEU A 5 23.15 14.68 1.55
N ASP A 6 22.61 14.78 2.76
CA ASP A 6 23.25 14.25 3.97
C ASP A 6 22.50 12.99 4.43
N VAL A 7 23.23 11.93 4.75
CA VAL A 7 22.62 10.67 5.23
C VAL A 7 22.26 10.84 6.71
N LEU A 8 20.96 10.96 7.00
CA LEU A 8 20.48 11.11 8.37
C LEU A 8 20.46 9.78 9.14
N ILE A 9 20.04 8.70 8.48
CA ILE A 9 19.91 7.36 9.07
C ILE A 9 20.29 6.31 8.03
N SER A 10 21.03 5.28 8.46
CA SER A 10 21.29 4.06 7.70
C SER A 10 20.99 2.85 8.57
N THR A 11 20.09 1.98 8.10
CA THR A 11 19.69 0.78 8.83
C THR A 11 19.55 -0.41 7.88
N SER A 12 19.74 -1.62 8.41
CA SER A 12 19.58 -2.85 7.64
C SER A 12 18.19 -3.44 7.84
N ILE A 13 17.50 -3.73 6.75
CA ILE A 13 16.16 -4.32 6.76
C ILE A 13 16.27 -5.82 6.54
N LYS A 14 15.91 -6.63 7.56
CA LYS A 14 15.94 -8.10 7.44
C LYS A 14 14.73 -8.59 6.64
N GLN A 15 14.83 -8.57 5.31
CA GLN A 15 13.80 -9.06 4.39
C GLN A 15 14.38 -9.96 3.31
N ARG A 16 13.68 -11.05 2.97
CA ARG A 16 14.12 -12.03 1.95
C ARG A 16 13.91 -11.53 0.51
N LYS A 17 12.90 -10.68 0.29
CA LYS A 17 12.51 -10.16 -1.03
C LYS A 17 12.65 -8.65 -1.04
N PRO A 18 13.16 -8.04 -2.13
CA PRO A 18 13.15 -6.60 -2.29
C PRO A 18 11.71 -6.07 -2.37
N TRP A 19 11.48 -4.92 -1.75
CA TRP A 19 10.21 -4.20 -1.82
C TRP A 19 10.31 -3.13 -2.92
N PRO A 20 9.48 -3.20 -3.97
CA PRO A 20 9.64 -2.33 -5.13
C PRO A 20 9.19 -0.88 -4.89
N ARG A 21 8.45 -0.60 -3.80
CA ARG A 21 7.93 0.74 -3.51
C ARG A 21 8.00 1.07 -2.02
N ILE A 22 8.31 2.33 -1.75
CA ILE A 22 8.30 2.95 -0.42
C ILE A 22 7.37 4.15 -0.51
N SER A 23 6.43 4.28 0.41
CA SER A 23 5.50 5.42 0.46
C SER A 23 5.35 5.95 1.88
N TRP A 24 5.24 7.27 2.00
CA TRP A 24 4.79 7.93 3.20
C TRP A 24 3.26 7.91 3.25
N ILE A 25 2.68 7.48 4.37
CA ILE A 25 1.24 7.48 4.59
C ILE A 25 0.92 8.08 5.95
N GLY A 26 -0.13 8.89 5.99
CA GLY A 26 -0.48 9.74 7.13
C GLY A 26 0.11 11.14 6.97
N GLN A 27 -0.61 12.13 7.47
CA GLN A 27 -0.19 13.53 7.49
C GLN A 27 0.12 14.00 8.93
N GLU A 28 -0.53 13.39 9.92
CA GLU A 28 -0.27 13.66 11.35
C GLU A 28 0.50 12.52 12.00
N LYS A 29 0.07 11.28 11.73
CA LYS A 29 0.68 10.04 12.23
C LYS A 29 1.52 9.42 11.11
N GLU A 30 2.42 10.20 10.54
CA GLU A 30 3.22 9.78 9.39
C GLU A 30 3.96 8.47 9.68
N ALA A 31 3.92 7.54 8.73
CA ALA A 31 4.77 6.38 8.74
C ALA A 31 5.16 5.98 7.32
N ILE A 32 6.30 5.31 7.23
CA ILE A 32 6.79 4.77 5.96
C ILE A 32 6.30 3.35 5.81
N PHE A 33 5.77 3.06 4.64
CA PHE A 33 5.31 1.74 4.25
C PHE A 33 6.10 1.20 3.07
N LEU A 34 6.41 -0.09 3.13
CA LEU A 34 6.96 -0.88 2.04
C LEU A 34 5.80 -1.56 1.31
N LEU A 35 5.72 -1.43 -0.01
CA LEU A 35 4.66 -1.99 -0.84
C LEU A 35 5.22 -2.82 -1.99
N ASP A 36 4.58 -3.97 -2.27
CA ASP A 36 4.91 -4.81 -3.44
C ASP A 36 3.75 -4.98 -4.43
N GLY A 37 2.69 -4.18 -4.24
CA GLY A 37 1.46 -4.22 -5.01
C GLY A 37 0.37 -5.06 -4.35
N LYS A 38 0.69 -6.08 -3.56
CA LYS A 38 -0.31 -6.89 -2.84
C LYS A 38 -0.13 -6.81 -1.33
N HIS A 39 1.11 -6.64 -0.89
CA HIS A 39 1.47 -6.56 0.50
C HIS A 39 1.87 -5.13 0.89
N ILE A 40 1.70 -4.84 2.17
CA ILE A 40 2.09 -3.60 2.80
C ILE A 40 2.68 -3.90 4.19
N ASN A 41 3.83 -3.30 4.50
CA ASN A 41 4.45 -3.37 5.82
C ASN A 41 4.88 -1.98 6.28
N GLU A 42 4.56 -1.61 7.52
CA GLU A 42 5.12 -0.39 8.12
C GLU A 42 6.59 -0.65 8.51
N ILE A 43 7.50 0.25 8.17
CA ILE A 43 8.91 0.17 8.57
C ILE A 43 9.24 1.21 9.62
N ASN A 44 9.97 0.79 10.65
CA ASN A 44 10.64 1.70 11.56
C ASN A 44 12.04 2.04 11.01
N LEU A 45 12.27 3.29 10.61
CA LEU A 45 13.51 3.72 9.98
C LEU A 45 14.75 3.59 10.87
N ALA A 46 14.62 3.80 12.19
CA ALA A 46 15.77 3.72 13.08
C ALA A 46 16.25 2.26 13.24
N SER A 47 15.31 1.34 13.46
CA SER A 47 15.62 -0.07 13.77
C SER A 47 15.62 -1.01 12.56
N GLY A 48 15.10 -0.58 11.40
CA GLY A 48 14.91 -1.43 10.22
C GLY A 48 13.85 -2.52 10.38
N LYS A 49 13.16 -2.58 11.53
CA LYS A 49 12.11 -3.56 11.81
C LYS A 49 10.83 -3.22 11.05
N THR A 50 10.17 -4.25 10.53
CA THR A 50 8.89 -4.11 9.83
C THR A 50 7.72 -4.66 10.65
N LYS A 51 6.64 -3.89 10.78
CA LYS A 51 5.36 -4.32 11.35
C LYS A 51 4.42 -4.72 10.22
N LYS A 52 4.09 -6.02 10.18
CA LYS A 52 3.26 -6.61 9.11
C LYS A 52 1.76 -6.48 9.34
N LYS A 53 1.34 -6.21 10.57
CA LYS A 53 -0.09 -6.22 10.94
C LYS A 53 -0.62 -4.80 11.05
N ILE A 54 -1.57 -4.49 10.17
CA ILE A 54 -2.49 -3.36 10.26
C ILE A 54 -3.87 -3.96 10.53
N PRO A 55 -4.35 -3.99 11.79
CA PRO A 55 -5.53 -4.78 12.17
C PRO A 55 -6.76 -4.56 11.28
N ARG A 56 -7.07 -3.30 10.93
CA ARG A 56 -8.21 -2.95 10.07
C ARG A 56 -8.11 -3.48 8.64
N LEU A 57 -6.90 -3.69 8.13
CA LEU A 57 -6.67 -4.13 6.76
C LEU A 57 -6.41 -5.63 6.67
N GLN A 58 -6.18 -6.32 7.78
CA GLN A 58 -5.66 -7.68 7.77
C GLN A 58 -6.57 -8.67 7.03
N SER A 59 -7.89 -8.54 7.14
CA SER A 59 -8.85 -9.36 6.40
C SER A 59 -8.82 -9.06 4.90
N LEU A 60 -8.79 -7.78 4.54
CA LEU A 60 -8.81 -7.30 3.16
C LEU A 60 -7.54 -7.68 2.40
N LEU A 61 -6.37 -7.51 3.01
CA LEU A 61 -5.05 -7.74 2.39
C LEU A 61 -4.85 -9.16 1.86
N LYS A 62 -5.64 -10.15 2.31
CA LYS A 62 -5.61 -11.52 1.79
C LYS A 62 -6.14 -11.61 0.35
N ASN A 63 -7.04 -10.72 -0.01
CA ASN A 63 -7.78 -10.75 -1.27
C ASN A 63 -7.43 -9.54 -2.16
N VAL A 64 -6.29 -8.89 -1.95
CA VAL A 64 -5.91 -7.72 -2.72
C VAL A 64 -5.29 -8.10 -4.07
N VAL A 65 -5.76 -7.45 -5.12
CA VAL A 65 -5.19 -7.52 -6.46
C VAL A 65 -4.09 -6.47 -6.62
N ILE A 66 -4.35 -5.24 -6.19
CA ILE A 66 -3.42 -4.11 -6.25
C ILE A 66 -3.63 -3.12 -5.09
N LEU A 67 -2.53 -2.55 -4.59
CA LEU A 67 -2.48 -1.42 -3.67
C LEU A 67 -1.89 -0.17 -4.34
N ALA A 68 -2.41 0.99 -3.99
CA ALA A 68 -1.87 2.29 -4.35
C ALA A 68 -2.01 3.29 -3.20
N THR A 69 -1.12 4.27 -3.16
CA THR A 69 -1.19 5.38 -2.20
C THR A 69 -1.62 6.64 -2.93
N SER A 70 -2.44 7.46 -2.29
CA SER A 70 -2.81 8.77 -2.85
C SER A 70 -1.62 9.69 -2.99
N ARG A 71 -1.70 10.61 -3.95
CA ARG A 71 -0.61 11.56 -4.22
C ARG A 71 -0.23 12.42 -2.99
N ASN A 72 -1.20 12.72 -2.14
CA ASN A 72 -1.01 13.51 -0.93
C ASN A 72 -0.63 12.68 0.32
N GLY A 73 -0.43 11.37 0.18
CA GLY A 73 -0.06 10.47 1.29
C GLY A 73 -1.18 10.20 2.31
N ALA A 74 -2.38 10.77 2.14
CA ALA A 74 -3.46 10.62 3.13
C ALA A 74 -4.16 9.26 3.07
N TRP A 75 -4.16 8.59 1.91
CA TRP A 75 -4.96 7.39 1.68
C TRP A 75 -4.12 6.24 1.12
N LEU A 76 -4.39 5.04 1.63
CA LEU A 76 -4.09 3.79 0.96
C LEU A 76 -5.38 3.29 0.31
N ALA A 77 -5.31 2.96 -0.97
CA ALA A 77 -6.39 2.32 -1.69
C ALA A 77 -6.00 0.92 -2.13
N GLY A 78 -6.99 0.03 -2.27
CA GLY A 78 -6.77 -1.26 -2.89
C GLY A 78 -8.01 -1.84 -3.52
N ILE A 79 -7.82 -2.59 -4.60
CA ILE A 79 -8.89 -3.36 -5.26
C ILE A 79 -8.81 -4.81 -4.79
N LEU A 80 -9.95 -5.35 -4.36
CA LEU A 80 -10.11 -6.73 -3.94
C LEU A 80 -10.38 -7.65 -5.14
N THR A 81 -10.19 -8.95 -4.96
CA THR A 81 -10.53 -9.97 -5.96
C THR A 81 -12.02 -9.98 -6.31
N SER A 82 -12.89 -9.48 -5.42
CA SER A 82 -14.32 -9.28 -5.65
C SER A 82 -14.63 -8.11 -6.60
N GLY A 83 -13.65 -7.26 -6.91
CA GLY A 83 -13.83 -6.00 -7.62
C GLY A 83 -14.19 -4.82 -6.71
N GLU A 84 -14.32 -5.03 -5.40
CA GLU A 84 -14.55 -3.94 -4.43
C GLU A 84 -13.29 -3.09 -4.27
N LEU A 85 -13.47 -1.78 -4.09
CA LEU A 85 -12.40 -0.84 -3.78
C LEU A 85 -12.48 -0.49 -2.30
N PHE A 86 -11.36 -0.54 -1.58
CA PHE A 86 -11.28 0.04 -0.24
C PHE A 86 -10.34 1.23 -0.19
N LEU A 87 -10.62 2.15 0.74
CA LEU A 87 -9.81 3.30 1.08
C LEU A 87 -9.55 3.31 2.58
N TRP A 88 -8.30 3.43 2.97
CA TRP A 88 -7.89 3.52 4.36
C TRP A 88 -7.09 4.79 4.62
N ASN A 89 -7.51 5.55 5.62
CA ASN A 89 -6.77 6.70 6.13
C ASN A 89 -6.10 6.33 7.45
N LYS A 90 -4.79 6.54 7.54
CA LYS A 90 -4.00 6.17 8.72
C LYS A 90 -4.30 7.06 9.92
N ASP A 91 -4.43 8.37 9.72
CA ASP A 91 -4.56 9.34 10.81
C ASP A 91 -5.87 9.13 11.58
N GLN A 92 -6.96 8.93 10.82
CA GLN A 92 -8.30 8.66 11.32
C GLN A 92 -8.56 7.18 11.64
N ASP A 93 -7.64 6.28 11.26
CA ASP A 93 -7.84 4.84 11.20
C ASP A 93 -9.21 4.47 10.58
N CYS A 94 -9.61 5.19 9.52
CA CYS A 94 -10.92 5.01 8.91
C CYS A 94 -10.80 4.14 7.65
N LEU A 95 -11.73 3.21 7.48
CA LEU A 95 -11.81 2.29 6.34
C LEU A 95 -13.15 2.51 5.64
N LYS A 96 -13.11 2.79 4.35
CA LYS A 96 -14.28 2.91 3.48
C LYS A 96 -14.23 1.81 2.42
N ILE A 97 -15.37 1.23 2.11
CA ILE A 97 -15.52 0.21 1.07
C ILE A 97 -16.51 0.73 0.04
N VAL A 98 -16.11 0.67 -1.22
CA VAL A 98 -16.93 0.97 -2.39
C VAL A 98 -17.30 -0.36 -3.04
N PRO A 99 -18.60 -0.66 -3.20
CA PRO A 99 -19.07 -1.91 -3.80
C PRO A 99 -18.49 -2.13 -5.21
N ALA A 100 -18.31 -3.40 -5.57
CA ALA A 100 -17.90 -3.77 -6.91
C ALA A 100 -18.97 -3.42 -7.95
N ILE A 101 -18.52 -2.91 -9.10
CA ILE A 101 -19.32 -2.73 -10.30
C ILE A 101 -18.90 -3.74 -11.36
N GLU A 102 -19.70 -3.92 -12.40
CA GLU A 102 -19.41 -4.91 -13.45
C GLU A 102 -18.06 -4.67 -14.13
N GLU A 103 -17.70 -3.41 -14.36
CA GLU A 103 -16.43 -3.01 -14.95
C GLU A 103 -15.24 -3.39 -14.05
N SER A 104 -15.34 -3.17 -12.74
CA SER A 104 -14.25 -3.51 -11.82
C SER A 104 -14.05 -5.01 -11.70
N ARG A 105 -15.14 -5.79 -11.71
CA ARG A 105 -15.10 -7.26 -11.76
C ARG A 105 -14.42 -7.78 -13.02
N LYS A 106 -14.80 -7.24 -14.19
CA LYS A 106 -14.21 -7.62 -15.49
C LYS A 106 -12.72 -7.30 -15.54
N VAL A 107 -12.31 -6.13 -15.07
CA VAL A 107 -10.89 -5.73 -15.03
C VAL A 107 -10.09 -6.62 -14.10
N VAL A 108 -10.64 -6.98 -12.93
CA VAL A 108 -9.98 -7.90 -11.99
C VAL A 108 -9.85 -9.29 -12.59
N ALA A 109 -10.91 -9.84 -13.20
CA ALA A 109 -10.87 -11.14 -13.85
C ALA A 109 -9.83 -11.19 -14.97
N ALA A 110 -9.84 -10.20 -15.86
CA ALA A 110 -8.86 -10.09 -16.94
C ALA A 110 -7.42 -9.96 -16.43
N ALA A 111 -7.19 -9.19 -15.36
CA ALA A 111 -5.87 -9.06 -14.75
C ALA A 111 -5.35 -10.39 -14.16
N GLN A 112 -6.25 -11.19 -13.58
CA GLN A 112 -5.93 -12.50 -13.02
C GLN A 112 -5.64 -13.53 -14.11
N GLU A 113 -6.46 -13.59 -15.17
CA GLU A 113 -6.28 -14.52 -16.29
C GLU A 113 -5.03 -14.19 -17.11
N CYS A 114 -4.84 -12.93 -17.48
CA CYS A 114 -3.74 -12.50 -18.34
C CYS A 114 -2.45 -12.18 -17.56
N SER A 115 -2.43 -12.36 -16.24
CA SER A 115 -1.30 -11.98 -15.36
C SER A 115 -0.83 -10.52 -15.56
N VAL A 116 -1.76 -9.63 -15.90
CA VAL A 116 -1.47 -8.21 -16.14
C VAL A 116 -1.43 -7.45 -14.82
N ARG A 117 -0.49 -6.53 -14.67
CA ARG A 117 -0.40 -5.67 -13.50
C ARG A 117 -1.35 -4.48 -13.64
N LEU A 118 -2.30 -4.38 -12.73
CA LEU A 118 -3.16 -3.20 -12.61
C LEU A 118 -2.41 -2.03 -11.96
N TYR A 119 -2.82 -0.81 -12.33
CA TYR A 119 -2.40 0.43 -11.69
C TYR A 119 -3.65 1.18 -11.24
N LEU A 120 -3.66 1.55 -9.96
CA LEU A 120 -4.71 2.37 -9.37
C LEU A 120 -4.15 3.77 -9.12
N TYR A 121 -4.85 4.78 -9.63
CA TYR A 121 -4.53 6.19 -9.42
C TYR A 121 -5.49 6.77 -8.37
N VAL A 122 -4.93 7.43 -7.36
CA VAL A 122 -5.64 7.86 -6.13
C VAL A 122 -5.27 9.29 -5.78
#